data_AF-A0A823LL25-F1
#
_entry.id   AF-A0A823LL25-F1
#
_cell.length_a   1.000
_cell.length_b   1.000
_cell.length_c   1.000
_cell.angle_alpha   90.00
_cell.angle_beta   90.00
_cell.angle_gamma   90.00
#
_symmetry.space_group_name_H-M   'P 1'
#
loop_
_entity.id
_entity.type
_entity.pdbx_description
1 polymer ?
#
loop_
_entity_poly.entity_id
_entity_poly.type
_entity_poly.pdbx_seq_one_letter_code
_entity_poly.pdbx_strand_id
1 'polypeptide(L)' 'MKILDACCGSRMFWFDRTNKNVTFMDNRELETELCDGRKLVVKPDVVADFRSMPF' A
#
# COMPACT_ATOMS: atom_id res chain seq x y z
N MET A 1 -14.73 4.21 4.97
CA MET A 1 -13.29 4.29 5.32
C MET A 1 -13.18 4.60 6.81
N LYS A 2 -12.50 3.76 7.62
CA LYS A 2 -12.26 4.05 9.05
C LYS A 2 -10.84 4.54 9.30
N ILE A 3 -9.87 3.98 8.57
CA ILE A 3 -8.47 4.39 8.59
C ILE A 3 -7.96 4.42 7.14
N LEU A 4 -7.16 5.42 6.80
CA LEU A 4 -6.47 5.54 5.52
C LEU A 4 -4.96 5.40 5.75
N ASP A 5 -4.32 4.48 5.04
CA ASP A 5 -2.87 4.47 4.86
C ASP A 5 -2.57 4.93 3.44
N ALA A 6 -2.17 6.20 3.31
CA ALA A 6 -2.08 6.89 2.02
C ALA A 6 -0.84 6.52 1.18
N CYS A 7 0.16 5.87 1.78
CA CYS A 7 1.42 5.50 1.14
C CYS A 7 1.85 4.11 1.62
N CYS A 8 0.96 3.12 1.45
CA CYS A 8 1.03 1.87 2.18
C CYS A 8 2.24 0.99 1.81
N GLY A 9 2.87 1.19 0.65
CA GLY A 9 3.93 0.33 0.14
C GLY A 9 3.55 -1.15 0.23
N SER A 10 4.43 -1.98 0.80
CA SER A 10 4.18 -3.41 1.07
C SER A 10 3.44 -3.69 2.38
N ARG A 11 2.71 -2.68 2.90
CA ARG A 11 1.91 -2.71 4.14
C ARG A 11 2.75 -2.97 5.41
N MET A 12 3.97 -2.46 5.45
CA MET A 12 4.96 -2.79 6.51
C MET A 12 4.64 -2.21 7.89
N PHE A 13 3.88 -1.11 7.96
CA PHE A 13 3.46 -0.53 9.24
C PHE A 13 2.38 -1.34 9.96
N TRP A 14 1.76 -2.29 9.27
CA TRP A 14 0.64 -3.05 9.77
C TRP A 14 1.05 -4.45 10.19
N PHE A 15 0.73 -4.81 11.44
CA PHE A 15 0.83 -6.18 11.91
C PHE A 15 -0.14 -7.10 11.13
N ASP A 16 -1.42 -6.71 11.04
CA ASP A 16 -2.40 -7.32 10.15
C ASP A 16 -2.45 -6.58 8.81
N ARG A 17 -1.79 -7.15 7.80
CA ARG A 17 -1.72 -6.60 6.44
C ARG A 17 -3.04 -6.69 5.66
N THR A 18 -4.05 -7.36 6.22
CA THR A 18 -5.38 -7.57 5.63
C THR A 18 -6.50 -6.92 6.43
N ASN A 19 -6.16 -6.04 7.38
CA ASN A 19 -7.12 -5.38 8.24
C ASN A 19 -8.18 -4.64 7.43
N LYS A 20 -9.42 -5.15 7.45
CA LYS A 20 -10.56 -4.63 6.67
C LYS A 20 -11.00 -3.22 7.06
N ASN A 21 -10.53 -2.70 8.18
CA ASN A 21 -10.85 -1.32 8.60
C ASN A 21 -9.94 -0.28 7.93
N VAL A 22 -8.87 -0.73 7.27
CA VAL A 22 -7.88 0.12 6.61
C VAL A 22 -8.14 0.10 5.11
N THR A 23 -8.14 1.29 4.51
CA THR A 23 -8.00 1.43 3.06
C THR A 23 -6.52 1.65 2.77
N PHE A 24 -5.90 0.71 2.07
CA PHE A 24 -4.50 0.82 1.66
C PHE A 24 -4.42 1.56 0.33
N MET A 25 -3.71 2.69 0.30
CA MET A 25 -3.50 3.48 -0.90
C MET A 25 -1.99 3.66 -1.15
N ASP A 26 -1.59 3.61 -2.41
CA ASP A 26 -0.23 3.95 -2.85
C ASP A 26 -0.33 4.48 -4.27
N ASN A 27 0.64 5.27 -4.72
CA ASN A 27 0.65 5.76 -6.10
C ASN A 27 1.21 4.72 -7.09
N ARG A 28 1.55 3.52 -6.61
CA ARG A 28 2.14 2.42 -7.39
C ARG A 28 1.37 1.13 -7.19
N GLU A 29 1.35 0.31 -8.24
CA GLU A 29 1.19 -1.13 -8.16
C GLU A 29 2.47 -1.74 -8.75
N LEU A 30 3.20 -2.51 -7.94
CA LEU A 30 4.55 -2.97 -8.29
C LEU A 30 4.83 -4.34 -7.69
N GLU A 31 5.30 -5.27 -8.53
CA GLU A 31 5.94 -6.50 -8.11
C GLU A 31 7.35 -6.53 -8.69
N THR A 32 8.36 -6.62 -7.82
CA THR A 32 9.77 -6.64 -8.23
C THR A 32 10.63 -7.40 -7.23
N GLU A 33 11.87 -7.67 -7.61
CA GLU A 33 12.89 -8.26 -6.75
C GLU A 33 13.88 -7.17 -6.33
N LEU A 34 14.15 -7.09 -5.02
CA LEU A 34 15.14 -6.19 -4.46
C LEU A 34 16.55 -6.71 -4.74
N CYS A 35 17.56 -5.86 -4.55
CA CYS A 35 18.97 -6.22 -4.80
C CYS A 35 19.50 -7.39 -3.96
N ASP A 36 18.79 -7.78 -2.90
CA ASP A 36 19.10 -8.91 -2.03
C ASP A 36 18.23 -10.15 -2.29
N GLY A 37 17.50 -10.19 -3.42
CA GLY A 37 16.67 -11.31 -3.82
C GLY A 37 15.30 -11.37 -3.14
N ARG A 38 14.96 -10.41 -2.25
CA ARG A 38 13.64 -10.38 -1.63
C ARG A 38 12.58 -9.85 -2.60
N LYS A 39 11.42 -10.49 -2.61
CA LYS A 39 10.25 -9.97 -3.32
C LYS A 39 9.67 -8.75 -2.63
N LEU A 40 9.52 -7.66 -3.38
CA LEU A 40 8.72 -6.50 -3.01
C LEU A 40 7.41 -6.53 -3.78
N VAL A 41 6.29 -6.58 -3.05
CA VAL A 41 4.95 -6.47 -3.60
C VAL A 41 4.25 -5.26 -2.98
N VAL A 42 3.91 -4.29 -3.82
CA VAL A 42 3.07 -3.13 -3.51
C VAL A 42 1.76 -3.32 -4.26
N LYS A 43 0.70 -3.64 -3.52
CA LYS A 43 -0.64 -3.88 -4.06
C LYS A 43 -1.67 -3.18 -3.15
N PRO A 44 -1.92 -1.88 -3.37
CA PRO A 44 -2.90 -1.14 -2.60
C PRO A 44 -4.33 -1.55 -2.98
N ASP A 45 -5.30 -1.18 -2.17
CA ASP A 45 -6.72 -1.28 -2.54
C ASP A 45 -7.13 -0.15 -3.49
N VAL A 46 -6.45 1.00 -3.38
CA VAL A 46 -6.64 2.19 -4.24
C VAL A 46 -5.29 2.67 -4.77
N VAL A 47 -5.15 2.79 -6.08
CA VAL A 47 -3.96 3.40 -6.70
C VAL A 47 -4.23 4.89 -6.92
N ALA A 48 -3.57 5.77 -6.15
CA ALA A 48 -3.74 7.22 -6.29
C ALA A 48 -2.54 8.01 -5.73
N ASP A 49 -2.36 9.23 -6.21
CA ASP A 49 -1.38 10.18 -5.68
C ASP A 49 -1.90 10.81 -4.39
N PHE A 50 -1.11 10.79 -3.31
CA PHE A 50 -1.50 11.40 -2.04
C PHE A 50 -1.75 12.92 -2.13
N ARG A 51 -1.22 13.58 -3.18
CA ARG A 51 -1.44 15.01 -3.46
C ARG A 51 -2.80 15.28 -4.11
N SER A 52 -3.49 14.25 -4.59
CA SER A 52 -4.78 14.34 -5.29
C SER A 52 -5.64 13.11 -4.97
N MET A 53 -5.99 12.95 -3.69
CA MET A 53 -6.71 11.79 -3.21
C MET A 53 -8.18 11.76 -3.66
N PRO A 54 -8.75 10.58 -3.99
CA PRO A 54 -10.12 10.42 -4.44
C PRO A 54 -11.12 10.28 -3.25
N PHE A 55 -11.01 11.14 -2.23
CA PHE A 55 -11.85 11.12 -1.03
C PHE A 55 -12.24 12.54 -0.59
#